data_AF-A0A091C6N2-F1
#
_entry.id   AF-A0A091C6N2-F1
#
_cell.length_a   1.000
_cell.length_b   1.000
_cell.length_c   1.000
_cell.angle_alpha   90.00
_cell.angle_beta   90.00
_cell.angle_gamma   90.00
#
_symmetry.space_group_name_H-M   'P 1'
#
loop_
_entity.id
_entity.type
_entity.pdbx_description
1 polymer ?
#
loop_
_entity_poly.entity_id
_entity_poly.type
_entity_poly.pdbx_seq_one_letter_code
_entity_poly.pdbx_strand_id
1 'polypeptide(L)'
;MSNNFINPVNDGAILPILHLNGAKIANPTILARKSDEDLKKYFEGMGWKPYFVEGDDPENMHPLMAETLDNVITEIQSIQQEARQKSAEEVKMPHWPVIIFRTPKGWSGPETWDKEQVAGTFRAHQVPIPVDAEHMEYAKDLEEWLKSYDPEELFDENGKIIDSIKEISPKGNQRMSVNPITNGGLDPKSLDMPDWRKHAVDTSTHGAHIDQDMMVLGDFIADIMENNPTNFRAFGPDETKSNRLNNMFKVTNRQWVEPRELSDEWQSAVGRVIDGQLSEHQAEGFLEGYVLTGRHGFLPAMKHSCGSLIPC
;
A
#
# COMPACT_ATOMS: atom_id res chain seq x y z
N MET A 1 -1.81 9.76 -3.93
CA MET A 1 -1.37 10.89 -3.09
C MET A 1 -0.35 10.47 -2.03
N SER A 2 -0.30 9.22 -1.57
CA SER A 2 0.78 8.75 -0.67
C SER A 2 2.19 8.92 -1.23
N ASN A 3 2.34 9.00 -2.56
CA ASN A 3 3.59 9.29 -3.27
C ASN A 3 4.24 10.63 -2.87
N ASN A 4 3.47 11.59 -2.36
CA ASN A 4 3.96 12.88 -1.83
C ASN A 4 4.85 12.72 -0.57
N PHE A 5 4.87 11.52 0.02
CA PHE A 5 5.59 11.22 1.25
C PHE A 5 6.66 10.14 1.08
N ILE A 6 6.91 9.62 -0.13
CA ILE A 6 7.90 8.54 -0.35
C ILE A 6 9.19 9.16 -0.86
N ASN A 7 10.27 9.08 -0.08
CA ASN A 7 11.58 9.54 -0.49
C ASN A 7 12.40 8.36 -1.08
N PRO A 8 12.65 8.28 -2.40
CA PRO A 8 13.36 7.16 -3.03
C PRO A 8 14.80 6.91 -2.54
N VAL A 9 15.40 7.84 -1.79
CA VAL A 9 16.72 7.62 -1.18
C VAL A 9 16.61 6.68 0.02
N ASN A 10 15.64 6.93 0.89
CA ASN A 10 15.53 6.27 2.20
C ASN A 10 14.42 5.21 2.25
N ASP A 11 13.38 5.38 1.45
CA ASP A 11 12.19 4.53 1.44
C ASP A 11 12.21 3.57 0.23
N GLY A 12 11.33 2.55 0.28
CA GLY A 12 11.09 1.65 -0.83
C GLY A 12 10.26 2.29 -1.95
N ALA A 13 9.69 1.46 -2.82
CA ALA A 13 8.73 1.88 -3.82
C ALA A 13 7.45 1.04 -3.71
N ILE A 14 6.33 1.62 -4.14
CA ILE A 14 5.09 0.89 -4.38
C ILE A 14 4.85 0.86 -5.88
N LEU A 15 4.39 -0.29 -6.40
CA LEU A 15 3.90 -0.42 -7.77
C LEU A 15 2.40 -0.71 -7.69
N PRO A 16 1.53 0.32 -7.78
CA PRO A 16 0.10 0.09 -7.81
C PRO A 16 -0.28 -0.57 -9.14
N ILE A 17 -1.14 -1.59 -9.06
CA ILE A 17 -1.78 -2.21 -10.21
C ILE A 17 -3.29 -2.03 -10.03
N LEU A 18 -3.87 -1.10 -10.78
CA LEU A 18 -5.32 -0.89 -10.80
C LEU A 18 -5.96 -1.98 -11.66
N HIS A 19 -6.57 -2.97 -11.01
CA HIS A 19 -7.30 -4.03 -11.71
C HIS A 19 -8.67 -3.53 -12.20
N LEU A 20 -8.71 -3.06 -13.44
CA LEU A 20 -9.92 -2.63 -14.13
C LEU A 20 -10.65 -3.80 -14.78
N ASN A 21 -11.22 -4.68 -13.96
CA ASN A 21 -11.99 -5.80 -14.47
C ASN A 21 -13.44 -5.47 -14.91
N GLY A 22 -13.81 -4.19 -14.90
CA GLY A 22 -15.11 -3.71 -15.35
C GLY A 22 -16.23 -3.72 -14.29
N ALA A 23 -16.16 -4.54 -13.24
CA ALA A 23 -17.29 -4.73 -12.32
C ALA A 23 -16.94 -5.02 -10.85
N LYS A 24 -17.78 -4.52 -9.95
CA LYS A 24 -17.82 -4.86 -8.51
C LYS A 24 -18.89 -5.93 -8.24
N ILE A 25 -19.62 -5.88 -7.13
CA ILE A 25 -20.56 -6.95 -6.73
C ILE A 25 -21.70 -7.12 -7.75
N ALA A 26 -22.44 -6.03 -8.00
CA ALA A 26 -23.63 -6.04 -8.85
C ALA A 26 -23.70 -4.79 -9.75
N ASN A 27 -22.55 -4.17 -10.01
CA ASN A 27 -22.45 -2.88 -10.68
C ASN A 27 -21.11 -2.78 -11.43
N PRO A 28 -21.02 -1.93 -12.46
CA PRO A 28 -19.72 -1.54 -13.00
C PRO A 28 -18.89 -0.74 -11.98
N THR A 29 -17.58 -0.62 -12.20
CA THR A 29 -16.74 0.32 -11.43
C THR A 29 -16.66 1.67 -12.14
N ILE A 30 -16.54 2.76 -11.37
CA ILE A 30 -16.52 4.13 -11.92
C ILE A 30 -15.33 4.30 -12.87
N LEU A 31 -14.13 3.86 -12.45
CA LEU A 31 -12.90 4.02 -13.22
C LEU A 31 -12.89 3.17 -14.50
N ALA A 32 -13.51 1.98 -14.51
CA ALA A 32 -13.61 1.18 -15.73
C ALA A 32 -14.57 1.78 -16.79
N ARG A 33 -15.33 2.83 -16.45
CA ARG A 33 -16.19 3.56 -17.39
C ARG A 33 -15.57 4.86 -17.90
N LYS A 34 -14.37 5.19 -17.44
CA LYS A 34 -13.62 6.35 -17.93
C LYS A 34 -12.88 5.98 -19.21
N SER A 35 -12.69 6.98 -20.07
CA SER A 35 -11.79 6.83 -21.21
C SER A 35 -10.34 6.71 -20.74
N ASP A 36 -9.47 6.17 -21.59
CA ASP A 36 -8.04 6.10 -21.31
C ASP A 36 -7.45 7.50 -21.12
N GLU A 37 -7.96 8.51 -21.83
CA GLU A 37 -7.57 9.91 -21.68
C GLU A 37 -7.91 10.45 -20.28
N ASP A 38 -9.12 10.17 -19.78
CA ASP A 38 -9.55 10.58 -18.44
C ASP A 38 -8.72 9.87 -17.35
N LEU A 39 -8.46 8.57 -17.51
CA LEU A 39 -7.63 7.80 -16.59
C LEU A 39 -6.19 8.31 -16.58
N LYS A 40 -5.64 8.62 -17.76
CA LYS A 40 -4.30 9.18 -17.89
C LYS A 40 -4.21 10.52 -17.15
N LYS A 41 -5.13 11.45 -17.43
CA LYS A 41 -5.22 12.75 -16.72
C LYS A 41 -5.36 12.57 -15.21
N TYR A 42 -6.19 11.62 -14.78
CA TYR A 42 -6.40 11.34 -13.35
C TYR A 42 -5.11 10.92 -12.65
N PHE A 43 -4.36 9.97 -13.22
CA PHE A 43 -3.12 9.49 -12.62
C PHE A 43 -1.96 10.48 -12.75
N GLU A 44 -1.80 11.12 -13.91
CA GLU A 44 -0.78 12.16 -14.13
C GLU A 44 -1.01 13.35 -13.19
N GLY A 45 -2.27 13.78 -13.00
CA GLY A 45 -2.62 14.85 -12.06
C GLY A 45 -2.34 14.51 -10.59
N MET A 46 -2.17 13.23 -10.25
CA MET A 46 -1.75 12.77 -8.93
C MET A 46 -0.25 12.44 -8.83
N GLY A 47 0.53 12.76 -9.86
CA GLY A 47 1.98 12.52 -9.91
C GLY A 47 2.39 11.10 -10.28
N TRP A 48 1.52 10.31 -10.91
CA TRP A 48 1.83 8.95 -11.40
C TRP A 48 2.05 8.91 -12.91
N LYS A 49 2.81 7.93 -13.38
CA LYS A 49 3.01 7.61 -14.79
C LYS A 49 2.21 6.35 -15.17
N PRO A 50 1.06 6.48 -15.85
CA PRO A 50 0.21 5.35 -16.16
C PRO A 50 0.74 4.49 -17.31
N TYR A 51 0.70 3.17 -17.12
CA TYR A 51 0.98 2.13 -18.11
C TYR A 51 -0.27 1.28 -18.31
N PHE A 52 -0.75 1.16 -19.53
CA PHE A 52 -1.95 0.37 -19.84
C PHE A 52 -1.56 -1.02 -20.31
N VAL A 53 -2.16 -2.04 -19.68
CA VAL A 53 -2.06 -3.45 -20.08
C VAL A 53 -3.49 -3.95 -20.23
N GLU A 54 -3.93 -4.15 -21.47
CA GLU A 54 -5.34 -4.38 -21.78
C GLU A 54 -5.54 -5.50 -22.80
N GLY A 55 -6.54 -6.35 -22.54
CA GLY A 55 -6.92 -7.44 -23.43
C GLY A 55 -7.55 -8.62 -22.70
N ASP A 56 -7.89 -9.64 -23.48
CA ASP A 56 -8.55 -10.87 -23.04
C ASP A 56 -7.93 -12.14 -23.66
N ASP A 57 -6.96 -12.01 -24.55
CA ASP A 57 -6.23 -13.12 -25.15
C ASP A 57 -4.91 -13.39 -24.40
N PRO A 58 -4.77 -14.51 -23.66
CA PRO A 58 -3.56 -14.84 -22.91
C PRO A 58 -2.27 -14.82 -23.74
N GLU A 59 -2.31 -15.27 -25.00
CA GLU A 59 -1.12 -15.32 -25.89
C GLU A 59 -0.55 -13.93 -26.15
N ASN A 60 -1.41 -12.91 -26.19
CA ASN A 60 -1.02 -11.52 -26.33
C ASN A 60 -0.75 -10.84 -24.97
N MET A 61 -1.51 -11.21 -23.95
CA MET A 61 -1.45 -10.58 -22.62
C MET A 61 -0.22 -10.98 -21.82
N HIS A 62 0.25 -12.22 -21.91
CA HIS A 62 1.46 -12.67 -21.24
C HIS A 62 2.71 -11.87 -21.64
N PRO A 63 3.09 -11.75 -22.92
CA PRO A 63 4.25 -10.96 -23.33
C PRO A 63 4.07 -9.47 -23.04
N LEU A 64 2.85 -8.92 -23.24
CA LEU A 64 2.57 -7.50 -22.94
C LEU A 64 2.77 -7.17 -21.46
N MET A 65 2.27 -8.02 -20.56
CA MET A 65 2.44 -7.83 -19.12
C MET A 65 3.90 -8.02 -18.71
N ALA A 66 4.61 -9.01 -19.28
CA ALA A 66 6.03 -9.23 -19.00
C ALA A 66 6.88 -8.02 -19.40
N GLU A 67 6.74 -7.52 -20.64
CA GLU A 67 7.45 -6.33 -21.12
C GLU A 67 7.11 -5.10 -20.27
N THR A 68 5.84 -4.91 -19.93
CA THR A 68 5.43 -3.79 -19.08
C THR A 68 6.04 -3.87 -17.69
N LEU A 69 6.03 -5.05 -17.06
CA LEU A 69 6.64 -5.27 -15.75
C LEU A 69 8.15 -5.00 -15.78
N ASP A 70 8.87 -5.51 -16.78
CA ASP A 70 10.30 -5.27 -16.94
C ASP A 70 10.60 -3.76 -17.08
N ASN A 71 9.81 -3.06 -17.90
CA ASN A 71 9.94 -1.62 -18.09
C ASN A 71 9.68 -0.83 -16.80
N VAL A 72 8.58 -1.09 -16.09
CA VAL A 72 8.24 -0.32 -14.88
C VAL A 72 9.18 -0.63 -13.72
N ILE A 73 9.66 -1.87 -13.57
CA ILE A 73 10.62 -2.23 -12.53
C ILE A 73 11.97 -1.59 -12.84
N THR A 74 12.42 -1.59 -14.09
CA THR A 74 13.63 -0.89 -14.52
C THR A 74 13.53 0.62 -14.25
N GLU A 75 12.38 1.24 -14.52
CA GLU A 75 12.14 2.66 -14.23
C GLU A 75 12.16 2.95 -12.73
N ILE A 76 11.52 2.12 -11.90
CA ILE A 76 11.57 2.22 -10.43
C ILE A 76 13.02 2.15 -9.93
N GLN A 77 13.82 1.22 -10.47
CA GLN A 77 15.23 1.07 -10.13
C GLN A 77 16.04 2.30 -10.56
N SER A 78 15.79 2.86 -11.75
CA SER A 78 16.44 4.09 -12.23
C SER A 78 16.12 5.27 -11.31
N ILE A 79 14.85 5.47 -10.96
CA ILE A 79 14.41 6.52 -10.03
C ILE A 79 15.17 6.42 -8.71
N GLN A 80 15.25 5.22 -8.14
CA GLN A 80 15.96 4.99 -6.89
C GLN A 80 17.47 5.20 -7.04
N GLN A 81 18.08 4.69 -8.12
CA GLN A 81 19.51 4.82 -8.36
C GLN A 81 19.92 6.28 -8.53
N GLU A 82 19.19 7.05 -9.34
CA GLU A 82 19.44 8.47 -9.55
C GLU A 82 19.21 9.29 -8.28
N ALA A 83 18.14 9.01 -7.54
CA ALA A 83 17.87 9.70 -6.28
C ALA A 83 18.99 9.45 -5.25
N ARG A 84 19.45 8.19 -5.12
CA ARG A 84 20.49 7.78 -4.16
C ARG A 84 21.89 8.33 -4.49
N GLN A 85 22.09 8.94 -5.66
CA GLN A 85 23.32 9.68 -5.99
C GLN A 85 23.34 11.11 -5.41
N LYS A 86 22.19 11.61 -4.92
CA LYS A 86 22.03 12.95 -4.38
C LYS A 86 21.74 12.89 -2.88
N SER A 87 21.74 14.04 -2.22
CA SER A 87 21.23 14.13 -0.86
C SER A 87 19.74 13.80 -0.85
N ALA A 88 19.28 13.07 0.17
CA ALA A 88 17.85 12.80 0.39
C ALA A 88 17.03 14.10 0.49
N GLU A 89 17.66 15.22 0.83
CA GLU A 89 16.99 16.52 0.96
C GLU A 89 16.71 17.23 -0.38
N GLU A 90 17.46 16.87 -1.41
CA GLU A 90 17.38 17.49 -2.75
C GLU A 90 16.40 16.75 -3.67
N VAL A 91 15.81 15.65 -3.18
CA VAL A 91 14.90 14.82 -3.96
C VAL A 91 13.58 15.55 -4.18
N LYS A 92 13.09 15.45 -5.41
CA LYS A 92 11.75 15.86 -5.81
C LYS A 92 10.89 14.62 -6.02
N MET A 93 9.58 14.77 -5.86
CA MET A 93 8.66 13.68 -6.16
C MET A 93 8.86 13.18 -7.61
N PRO A 94 9.20 11.89 -7.81
CA PRO A 94 9.27 11.31 -9.14
C PRO A 94 7.86 10.94 -9.64
N HIS A 95 7.72 10.80 -10.96
CA HIS A 95 6.51 10.24 -11.56
C HIS A 95 6.55 8.71 -11.46
N TRP A 96 6.11 8.18 -10.32
CA TRP A 96 6.10 6.74 -10.07
C TRP A 96 5.21 5.99 -11.08
N PRO A 97 5.63 4.82 -11.59
CA PRO A 97 4.79 4.00 -12.44
C PRO A 97 3.52 3.50 -11.74
N VAL A 98 2.41 3.46 -12.47
CA VAL A 98 1.18 2.75 -12.10
C VAL A 98 0.70 1.93 -13.28
N ILE A 99 0.36 0.66 -13.07
CA ILE A 99 -0.22 -0.19 -14.12
C ILE A 99 -1.74 -0.11 -14.04
N ILE A 100 -2.37 0.20 -15.15
CA ILE A 100 -3.81 0.10 -15.37
C ILE A 100 -4.03 -1.21 -16.12
N PHE A 101 -4.45 -2.23 -15.37
CA PHE A 101 -4.62 -3.59 -15.88
C PHE A 101 -6.09 -3.86 -16.19
N ARG A 102 -6.46 -3.84 -17.47
CA ARG A 102 -7.85 -4.00 -17.94
C ARG A 102 -8.05 -5.37 -18.57
N THR A 103 -8.73 -6.25 -17.84
CA THR A 103 -9.09 -7.61 -18.29
C THR A 103 -10.57 -7.88 -18.01
N PRO A 104 -11.23 -8.84 -18.66
CA PRO A 104 -12.60 -9.17 -18.28
C PRO A 104 -12.66 -9.73 -16.84
N LYS A 105 -13.71 -9.39 -16.08
CA LYS A 105 -13.99 -10.06 -14.80
C LYS A 105 -14.38 -11.51 -15.06
N GLY A 106 -13.87 -12.44 -14.26
CA GLY A 106 -14.07 -13.88 -14.50
C GLY A 106 -13.35 -14.39 -15.75
N TRP A 107 -12.23 -13.75 -16.11
CA TRP A 107 -11.40 -14.15 -17.26
C TRP A 107 -11.07 -15.64 -17.23
N SER A 108 -11.15 -16.32 -18.38
CA SER A 108 -11.08 -17.79 -18.57
C SER A 108 -12.20 -18.61 -17.92
N GLY A 109 -13.15 -17.95 -17.25
CA GLY A 109 -14.34 -18.57 -16.68
C GLY A 109 -15.44 -18.86 -17.70
N PRO A 110 -16.61 -19.30 -17.24
CA PRO A 110 -17.77 -19.52 -18.11
C PRO A 110 -18.18 -18.21 -18.81
N GLU A 111 -18.28 -18.25 -20.14
CA GLU A 111 -18.73 -17.10 -20.93
C GLU A 111 -20.20 -16.76 -20.65
N THR A 112 -21.04 -17.79 -20.58
CA THR A 112 -22.47 -17.67 -20.32
C THR A 112 -22.96 -18.70 -19.31
N TRP A 113 -23.95 -18.32 -18.50
CA TRP A 113 -24.69 -19.21 -17.62
C TRP A 113 -26.18 -18.86 -17.68
N ASP A 114 -27.05 -19.86 -17.80
CA ASP A 114 -28.51 -19.68 -17.90
C ASP A 114 -28.93 -18.56 -18.88
N LYS A 115 -28.33 -18.57 -20.08
CA LYS A 115 -28.54 -17.58 -21.17
C LYS A 115 -28.10 -16.15 -20.86
N GLU A 116 -27.46 -15.92 -19.72
CA GLU A 116 -26.89 -14.62 -19.33
C GLU A 116 -25.38 -14.62 -19.54
N GLN A 117 -24.83 -13.47 -19.95
CA GLN A 117 -23.38 -13.28 -20.01
C GLN A 117 -22.80 -13.23 -18.58
N VAL A 118 -21.74 -14.02 -18.36
CA VAL A 118 -21.03 -14.12 -17.08
C VAL A 118 -19.66 -13.46 -17.15
N ALA A 119 -18.75 -13.99 -17.97
CA ALA A 119 -17.43 -13.39 -18.18
C ALA A 119 -17.54 -11.95 -18.70
N GLY A 120 -16.69 -11.08 -18.19
CA GLY A 120 -16.73 -9.63 -18.45
C GLY A 120 -17.83 -8.88 -17.68
N THR A 121 -18.62 -9.53 -16.84
CA THR A 121 -19.73 -8.90 -16.11
C THR A 121 -19.61 -9.03 -14.59
N PHE A 122 -20.52 -8.38 -13.85
CA PHE A 122 -20.60 -8.54 -12.39
C PHE A 122 -21.04 -9.94 -11.97
N ARG A 123 -21.67 -10.73 -12.84
CA ARG A 123 -22.19 -12.07 -12.51
C ARG A 123 -21.09 -13.06 -12.17
N ALA A 124 -19.87 -12.85 -12.69
CA ALA A 124 -18.68 -13.61 -12.33
C ALA A 124 -18.13 -13.28 -10.92
N HIS A 125 -18.80 -12.48 -10.10
CA HIS A 125 -18.25 -12.02 -8.82
C HIS A 125 -18.19 -13.09 -7.73
N GLN A 126 -19.23 -13.93 -7.62
CA GLN A 126 -19.30 -14.99 -6.63
C GLN A 126 -19.20 -16.34 -7.33
N VAL A 127 -20.31 -17.05 -7.46
CA VAL A 127 -20.36 -18.41 -8.01
C VAL A 127 -21.00 -18.34 -9.40
N PRO A 128 -20.23 -18.52 -10.49
CA PRO A 128 -20.76 -18.40 -11.85
C PRO A 128 -21.62 -19.60 -12.26
N ILE A 129 -21.35 -20.80 -11.71
CA ILE A 129 -22.12 -22.02 -11.91
C ILE A 129 -22.49 -22.57 -10.52
N PRO A 130 -23.76 -22.54 -10.10
CA PRO A 130 -24.19 -22.89 -8.75
C PRO A 130 -24.29 -24.42 -8.56
N VAL A 131 -23.16 -25.12 -8.62
CA VAL A 131 -23.09 -26.55 -8.29
C VAL A 131 -22.95 -26.72 -6.78
N ASP A 132 -23.81 -27.54 -6.19
CA ASP A 132 -23.66 -28.02 -4.81
C ASP A 132 -24.16 -29.47 -4.66
N ALA A 133 -24.12 -30.01 -3.44
CA ALA A 133 -24.50 -31.39 -3.17
C ALA A 133 -25.98 -31.71 -3.45
N GLU A 134 -26.85 -30.71 -3.47
CA GLU A 134 -28.28 -30.83 -3.75
C GLU A 134 -28.60 -30.49 -5.22
N HIS A 135 -27.72 -29.74 -5.92
CA HIS A 135 -27.90 -29.26 -7.29
C HIS A 135 -26.81 -29.78 -8.26
N MET A 136 -26.77 -31.11 -8.44
CA MET A 136 -25.78 -31.79 -9.29
C MET A 136 -26.09 -31.76 -10.79
N GLU A 137 -27.27 -31.27 -11.19
CA GLU A 137 -27.67 -31.13 -12.60
C GLU A 137 -26.72 -30.23 -13.41
N TYR A 138 -25.98 -29.34 -12.76
CA TYR A 138 -25.03 -28.39 -13.35
C TYR A 138 -23.56 -28.86 -13.27
N ALA A 139 -23.30 -30.06 -12.73
CA ALA A 139 -21.95 -30.55 -12.47
C ALA A 139 -21.13 -30.71 -13.76
N LYS A 140 -21.78 -31.02 -14.88
CA LYS A 140 -21.13 -31.16 -16.19
C LYS A 140 -20.54 -29.83 -16.69
N ASP A 141 -21.25 -28.72 -16.51
CA ASP A 141 -20.77 -27.39 -16.90
C ASP A 141 -19.55 -26.97 -16.06
N LEU A 142 -19.55 -27.29 -14.77
CA LEU A 142 -18.39 -27.09 -13.90
C LEU A 142 -17.21 -27.99 -14.31
N GLU A 143 -17.46 -29.26 -14.61
CA GLU A 143 -16.42 -30.18 -15.06
C GLU A 143 -15.77 -29.72 -16.37
N GLU A 144 -16.57 -29.26 -17.34
CA GLU A 144 -16.09 -28.73 -18.62
C GLU A 144 -15.22 -27.48 -18.41
N TRP A 145 -15.62 -26.57 -17.53
CA TRP A 145 -14.79 -25.41 -17.17
C TRP A 145 -13.49 -25.82 -16.47
N LEU A 146 -13.52 -26.74 -15.51
CA LEU A 146 -12.29 -27.18 -14.83
C LEU A 146 -11.32 -27.90 -15.79
N LYS A 147 -11.84 -28.67 -16.74
CA LYS A 147 -11.05 -29.34 -17.77
C LYS A 147 -10.49 -28.40 -18.82
N SER A 148 -11.05 -27.20 -19.00
CA SER A 148 -10.53 -26.24 -19.98
C SER A 148 -9.16 -25.66 -19.62
N TYR A 149 -8.64 -25.96 -18.43
CA TYR A 149 -7.27 -25.61 -18.01
C TYR A 149 -6.27 -26.75 -18.23
N ASP A 150 -6.68 -27.85 -18.87
CA ASP A 150 -5.86 -29.04 -19.14
C ASP A 150 -5.07 -29.51 -17.90
N PRO A 151 -5.75 -29.85 -16.78
CA PRO A 151 -5.11 -30.17 -15.51
C PRO A 151 -4.09 -31.32 -15.58
N GLU A 152 -4.25 -32.24 -16.54
CA GLU A 152 -3.31 -33.31 -16.84
C GLU A 152 -1.93 -32.80 -17.31
N GLU A 153 -1.84 -31.58 -17.82
CA GLU A 153 -0.58 -30.93 -18.19
C GLU A 153 0.05 -30.17 -17.00
N LEU A 154 -0.68 -30.01 -15.90
CA LEU A 154 -0.27 -29.21 -14.74
C LEU A 154 0.07 -30.06 -13.52
N PHE A 155 -0.52 -31.26 -13.41
CA PHE A 155 -0.35 -32.18 -12.28
C PHE A 155 0.06 -33.58 -12.73
N ASP A 156 0.90 -34.25 -11.93
CA ASP A 156 1.21 -35.67 -12.12
C ASP A 156 0.08 -36.59 -11.63
N GLU A 157 0.22 -37.89 -11.88
CA GLU A 157 -0.74 -38.93 -11.49
C GLU A 157 -0.98 -39.04 -9.97
N ASN A 158 -0.12 -38.43 -9.14
CA ASN A 158 -0.26 -38.39 -7.68
C ASN A 158 -0.87 -37.06 -7.19
N GLY A 159 -1.29 -36.17 -8.10
CA GLY A 159 -1.88 -34.87 -7.78
C GLY A 159 -0.86 -33.80 -7.40
N LYS A 160 0.42 -33.98 -7.73
CA LYS A 160 1.48 -33.00 -7.47
C LYS A 160 1.67 -32.11 -8.69
N ILE A 161 1.82 -30.80 -8.49
CA ILE A 161 2.17 -29.86 -9.58
C ILE A 161 3.44 -30.38 -10.29
N ILE A 162 3.51 -30.35 -11.62
CA ILE A 162 4.70 -30.81 -12.35
C ILE A 162 5.93 -29.90 -12.15
N ASP A 163 7.13 -30.41 -12.34
CA ASP A 163 8.36 -29.69 -11.97
C ASP A 163 8.61 -28.44 -12.83
N SER A 164 8.30 -28.46 -14.13
CA SER A 164 8.44 -27.30 -15.02
C SER A 164 7.65 -26.08 -14.54
N ILE A 165 6.44 -26.28 -14.00
CA ILE A 165 5.61 -25.21 -13.43
C ILE A 165 6.18 -24.75 -12.07
N LYS A 166 6.64 -25.69 -11.22
CA LYS A 166 7.26 -25.34 -9.93
C LYS A 166 8.53 -24.50 -10.10
N GLU A 167 9.28 -24.72 -11.18
CA GLU A 167 10.55 -24.07 -11.44
C GLU A 167 10.40 -22.56 -11.63
N ILE A 168 9.30 -22.10 -12.24
CA ILE A 168 8.99 -20.68 -12.52
C ILE A 168 8.91 -19.85 -11.23
N SER A 169 8.49 -20.44 -10.12
CA SER A 169 8.36 -19.72 -8.84
C SER A 169 9.72 -19.37 -8.21
N PRO A 170 9.88 -18.18 -7.60
CA PRO A 170 11.07 -17.84 -6.82
C PRO A 170 11.37 -18.87 -5.72
N LYS A 171 12.61 -18.90 -5.22
CA LYS A 171 13.05 -19.83 -4.16
C LYS A 171 13.35 -19.09 -2.85
N GLY A 172 13.37 -19.83 -1.74
CA GLY A 172 13.71 -19.28 -0.41
C GLY A 172 12.82 -18.11 0.01
N ASN A 173 13.44 -17.05 0.54
CA ASN A 173 12.76 -15.84 1.03
C ASN A 173 12.40 -14.83 -0.07
N GLN A 174 12.72 -15.12 -1.34
CA GLN A 174 12.27 -14.30 -2.48
C GLN A 174 10.82 -14.59 -2.88
N ARG A 175 10.25 -15.71 -2.40
CA ARG A 175 8.81 -15.99 -2.53
C ARG A 175 8.03 -14.99 -1.68
N MET A 176 7.08 -14.29 -2.30
CA MET A 176 6.27 -13.27 -1.61
C MET A 176 5.58 -13.80 -0.35
N SER A 177 5.10 -15.05 -0.35
CA SER A 177 4.38 -15.67 0.77
C SER A 177 5.23 -15.96 2.00
N VAL A 178 6.57 -15.97 1.88
CA VAL A 178 7.50 -16.23 2.98
C VAL A 178 8.58 -15.16 3.10
N ASN A 179 8.39 -14.03 2.42
CA ASN A 179 9.28 -12.88 2.58
C ASN A 179 9.12 -12.37 4.04
N PRO A 180 10.20 -12.17 4.83
CA PRO A 180 10.07 -11.76 6.22
C PRO A 180 9.27 -10.47 6.43
N ILE A 181 9.21 -9.58 5.42
CA ILE A 181 8.36 -8.39 5.44
C ILE A 181 6.89 -8.74 5.72
N THR A 182 6.39 -9.86 5.21
CA THR A 182 5.00 -10.32 5.41
C THR A 182 4.80 -11.11 6.70
N ASN A 183 5.83 -11.23 7.54
CA ASN A 183 5.80 -11.97 8.80
C ASN A 183 6.55 -11.20 9.90
N GLY A 184 6.13 -9.96 10.17
CA GLY A 184 6.67 -9.14 11.25
C GLY A 184 7.93 -8.35 10.92
N GLY A 185 8.37 -8.33 9.66
CA GLY A 185 9.48 -7.50 9.19
C GLY A 185 10.80 -8.23 9.00
N LEU A 186 11.74 -7.59 8.30
CA LEU A 186 13.10 -8.11 8.11
C LEU A 186 13.92 -8.10 9.41
N ASP A 187 13.65 -7.15 10.30
CA ASP A 187 14.46 -6.88 11.49
C ASP A 187 13.60 -6.24 12.60
N PRO A 188 12.61 -6.97 13.15
CA PRO A 188 11.80 -6.47 14.26
C PRO A 188 12.66 -6.30 15.50
N LYS A 189 12.76 -5.04 15.98
CA LYS A 189 13.56 -4.66 17.14
C LYS A 189 12.73 -3.84 18.11
N SER A 190 12.92 -4.08 19.40
CA SER A 190 12.37 -3.21 20.45
C SER A 190 12.92 -1.79 20.33
N LEU A 191 12.13 -0.80 20.74
CA LEU A 191 12.60 0.58 20.85
C LEU A 191 13.70 0.70 21.91
N ASP A 192 14.73 1.47 21.61
CA ASP A 192 15.64 1.99 22.61
C ASP A 192 14.97 3.15 23.36
N MET A 193 14.35 2.82 24.49
CA MET A 193 13.48 3.72 25.24
C MET A 193 14.31 4.66 26.14
N PRO A 194 14.17 5.99 26.01
CA PRO A 194 14.79 6.93 26.94
C PRO A 194 14.14 6.83 28.34
N ASP A 195 14.85 7.28 29.38
CA ASP A 195 14.28 7.34 30.74
C ASP A 195 13.23 8.45 30.82
N TRP A 196 11.96 8.06 30.80
CA TRP A 196 10.81 8.96 30.85
C TRP A 196 10.83 9.90 32.06
N ARG A 197 11.50 9.53 33.15
CA ARG A 197 11.58 10.36 34.38
C ARG A 197 12.28 11.69 34.15
N LYS A 198 13.13 11.80 33.13
CA LYS A 198 13.77 13.07 32.73
C LYS A 198 12.75 14.11 32.27
N HIS A 199 11.56 13.67 31.85
CA HIS A 199 10.46 14.51 31.38
C HIS A 199 9.34 14.64 32.42
N ALA A 200 9.48 14.03 33.60
CA ALA A 200 8.42 14.04 34.60
C ALA A 200 8.22 15.44 35.21
N VAL A 201 6.98 15.89 35.27
CA VAL A 201 6.59 17.11 35.99
C VAL A 201 6.59 16.83 37.49
N ASP A 202 7.14 17.75 38.30
CA ASP A 202 7.07 17.64 39.76
C ASP A 202 5.61 17.76 40.22
N THR A 203 5.14 16.69 40.86
CA THR A 203 3.77 16.57 41.38
C THR A 203 3.75 16.46 42.90
N SER A 204 4.86 16.79 43.57
CA SER A 204 4.99 16.73 45.02
C SER A 204 3.95 17.61 45.76
N THR A 205 3.47 18.67 45.10
CA THR A 205 2.38 19.54 45.58
C THR A 205 1.22 19.56 44.58
N HIS A 206 0.05 19.06 44.97
CA HIS A 206 -1.13 18.98 44.11
C HIS A 206 -1.60 20.36 43.64
N GLY A 207 -1.81 20.52 42.33
CA GLY A 207 -2.29 21.78 41.74
C GLY A 207 -1.27 22.92 41.72
N ALA A 208 0.01 22.66 42.04
CA ALA A 208 1.05 23.70 42.08
C ALA A 208 1.49 24.18 40.69
N HIS A 209 1.30 23.37 39.65
CA HIS A 209 1.73 23.65 38.29
C HIS A 209 0.56 23.51 37.30
N ILE A 210 0.46 24.46 36.36
CA ILE A 210 -0.39 24.35 35.17
C ILE A 210 0.55 24.10 34.00
N ASP A 211 0.44 22.93 33.40
CA ASP A 211 1.31 22.50 32.29
C ASP A 211 0.48 21.91 31.14
N GLN A 212 1.15 21.45 30.08
CA GLN A 212 0.55 20.88 28.88
C GLN A 212 1.12 19.49 28.63
N ASP A 213 0.40 18.45 29.05
CA ASP A 213 0.84 17.04 29.00
C ASP A 213 1.40 16.62 27.63
N MET A 214 0.77 17.08 26.55
CA MET A 214 1.21 16.74 25.19
C MET A 214 2.52 17.43 24.78
N MET A 215 2.83 18.61 25.32
CA MET A 215 4.14 19.25 25.10
C MET A 215 5.25 18.44 25.78
N VAL A 216 4.99 17.98 27.01
CA VAL A 216 5.89 17.10 27.78
C VAL A 216 6.08 15.76 27.04
N LEU A 217 4.99 15.17 26.56
CA LEU A 217 5.05 13.97 25.73
C LEU A 217 5.82 14.21 24.42
N GLY A 218 5.68 15.38 23.80
CA GLY A 218 6.42 15.75 22.60
C GLY A 218 7.94 15.79 22.80
N ASP A 219 8.42 16.21 23.97
CA ASP A 219 9.84 16.15 24.32
C ASP A 219 10.32 14.69 24.50
N PHE A 220 9.51 13.85 25.18
CA PHE A 220 9.84 12.44 25.32
C PHE A 220 9.89 11.69 23.98
N ILE A 221 8.97 12.02 23.06
CA ILE A 221 8.96 11.43 21.72
C ILE A 221 10.15 11.91 20.88
N ALA A 222 10.61 13.15 21.06
CA ALA A 222 11.84 13.63 20.42
C ALA A 222 13.02 12.72 20.78
N ASP A 223 13.21 12.41 22.07
CA ASP A 223 14.25 11.47 22.52
C ASP A 223 14.07 10.06 21.93
N ILE A 224 12.83 9.55 21.83
CA ILE A 224 12.56 8.26 21.18
C ILE A 224 12.98 8.28 19.71
N MET A 225 12.69 9.37 18.99
CA MET A 225 13.07 9.52 17.58
C MET A 225 14.59 9.56 17.40
N GLU A 226 15.31 10.26 18.28
CA GLU A 226 16.78 10.32 18.26
C GLU A 226 17.41 8.95 18.51
N ASN A 227 16.89 8.20 19.50
CA ASN A 227 17.38 6.84 19.79
C ASN A 227 17.01 5.82 18.69
N ASN A 228 15.95 6.08 17.90
CA ASN A 228 15.38 5.13 16.95
C ASN A 228 15.19 5.73 15.54
N PRO A 229 16.27 6.24 14.89
CA PRO A 229 16.19 7.11 13.71
C PRO A 229 15.59 6.43 12.47
N THR A 230 15.57 5.10 12.43
CA THR A 230 15.00 4.31 11.33
C THR A 230 13.85 3.41 11.77
N ASN A 231 13.60 3.26 13.08
CA ASN A 231 12.65 2.27 13.62
C ASN A 231 11.40 2.90 14.28
N PHE A 232 11.34 4.23 14.38
CA PHE A 232 10.18 4.95 14.93
C PHE A 232 9.66 6.05 14.01
N ARG A 233 8.34 6.17 13.81
CA ARG A 233 7.69 7.27 13.06
C ARG A 233 6.45 7.78 13.78
N ALA A 234 6.16 9.07 13.64
CA ALA A 234 4.88 9.66 14.01
C ALA A 234 4.03 9.85 12.75
N PHE A 235 2.73 9.59 12.88
CA PHE A 235 1.75 9.86 11.84
C PHE A 235 0.70 10.83 12.39
N GLY A 236 0.11 11.67 11.55
CA GLY A 236 -0.92 12.62 11.99
C GLY A 236 -1.79 13.06 10.81
N PRO A 237 -3.07 13.37 11.04
CA PRO A 237 -3.95 13.90 10.01
C PRO A 237 -3.94 15.44 10.01
N ASP A 238 -2.77 16.09 9.85
CA ASP A 238 -2.60 17.56 10.00
C ASP A 238 -2.93 18.08 11.42
N GLU A 239 -2.69 17.25 12.43
CA GLU A 239 -3.04 17.57 13.82
C GLU A 239 -1.83 17.54 14.77
N THR A 240 -0.63 17.16 14.32
CA THR A 240 0.54 17.01 15.21
C THR A 240 0.84 18.29 15.99
N LYS A 241 0.83 19.45 15.33
CA LYS A 241 1.03 20.75 16.00
C LYS A 241 -0.18 21.15 16.85
N SER A 242 -1.41 20.93 16.36
CA SER A 242 -2.65 21.26 17.07
C SER A 242 -2.78 20.49 18.40
N ASN A 243 -2.40 19.22 18.38
CA ASN A 243 -2.31 18.34 19.54
C ASN A 243 -1.11 18.65 20.47
N ARG A 244 -0.38 19.75 20.21
CA ARG A 244 0.74 20.24 21.02
C ARG A 244 1.90 19.25 21.14
N LEU A 245 2.16 18.48 20.10
CA LEU A 245 3.32 17.59 20.01
C LEU A 245 4.49 18.22 19.24
N ASN A 246 4.44 19.54 19.00
CA ASN A 246 5.42 20.23 18.17
C ASN A 246 6.85 20.25 18.75
N ASN A 247 7.05 19.87 20.02
CA ASN A 247 8.39 19.66 20.56
C ASN A 247 9.17 18.55 19.84
N MET A 248 8.49 17.59 19.21
CA MET A 248 9.12 16.58 18.35
C MET A 248 9.89 17.23 17.18
N PHE A 249 9.46 18.40 16.70
CA PHE A 249 10.11 19.07 15.58
C PHE A 249 11.46 19.73 15.92
N LYS A 250 11.90 19.63 17.19
CA LYS A 250 13.27 19.99 17.57
C LYS A 250 14.32 19.06 16.95
N VAL A 251 13.95 17.81 16.64
CA VAL A 251 14.87 16.75 16.19
C VAL A 251 14.53 16.19 14.81
N THR A 252 13.40 16.60 14.23
CA THR A 252 12.92 16.11 12.92
C THR A 252 11.99 17.11 12.24
N ASN A 253 11.66 16.85 10.99
CA ASN A 253 10.61 17.52 10.23
C ASN A 253 9.46 16.57 9.87
N ARG A 254 8.41 17.13 9.27
CA ARG A 254 7.41 16.44 8.45
C ARG A 254 8.02 16.07 7.11
N GLN A 255 7.91 14.81 6.73
CA GLN A 255 8.36 14.32 5.43
C GLN A 255 7.41 14.82 4.33
N TRP A 256 7.94 15.48 3.30
CA TRP A 256 7.21 16.10 2.19
C TRP A 256 8.14 16.26 0.97
N VAL A 257 7.86 15.57 -0.14
CA VAL A 257 8.71 15.57 -1.35
C VAL A 257 8.22 16.47 -2.49
N GLU A 258 7.09 17.14 -2.30
CA GLU A 258 6.56 18.17 -3.20
C GLU A 258 7.26 19.53 -2.96
N PRO A 259 7.03 20.54 -3.82
CA PRO A 259 7.50 21.90 -3.58
C PRO A 259 7.07 22.43 -2.20
N ARG A 260 7.93 23.25 -1.61
CA ARG A 260 7.75 23.90 -0.31
C ARG A 260 7.90 25.40 -0.47
N GLU A 261 7.13 26.17 0.28
CA GLU A 261 7.17 27.61 0.34
C GLU A 261 7.93 28.10 1.60
N LEU A 262 8.37 29.36 1.59
CA LEU A 262 9.11 29.95 2.74
C LEU A 262 8.28 30.01 4.04
N SER A 263 6.95 29.97 3.94
CA SER A 263 6.03 29.97 5.08
C SER A 263 5.78 28.59 5.67
N ASP A 264 6.24 27.51 5.02
CA ASP A 264 6.03 26.15 5.51
C ASP A 264 6.98 25.84 6.67
N GLU A 265 6.43 25.37 7.79
CA GLU A 265 7.18 25.10 9.02
C GLU A 265 7.48 23.62 9.21
N TRP A 266 8.73 23.31 9.56
CA TRP A 266 9.20 21.95 9.85
C TRP A 266 8.83 20.95 8.76
N GLN A 267 9.01 21.31 7.49
CA GLN A 267 8.82 20.43 6.34
C GLN A 267 10.15 20.20 5.63
N SER A 268 10.37 18.96 5.20
CA SER A 268 11.63 18.53 4.59
C SER A 268 11.38 17.27 3.77
N ALA A 269 12.23 17.00 2.78
CA ALA A 269 12.12 15.74 2.02
C ALA A 269 12.48 14.53 2.90
N VAL A 270 13.11 14.75 4.07
CA VAL A 270 13.39 13.73 5.08
C VAL A 270 12.75 14.12 6.41
N GLY A 271 11.96 13.22 6.98
CA GLY A 271 11.36 13.45 8.28
C GLY A 271 10.87 12.17 8.93
N ARG A 272 10.79 12.15 10.26
CA ARG A 272 10.21 11.05 11.05
C ARG A 272 8.72 11.24 11.33
N VAL A 273 8.15 12.38 10.92
CA VAL A 273 6.72 12.70 11.03
C VAL A 273 6.08 12.67 9.65
N ILE A 274 4.93 12.02 9.49
CA ILE A 274 4.07 12.14 8.30
C ILE A 274 2.73 12.72 8.77
N ASP A 275 2.57 14.03 8.55
CA ASP A 275 1.44 14.83 9.08
C ASP A 275 0.77 15.70 8.02
N GLY A 276 1.33 15.77 6.80
CA GLY A 276 0.88 16.68 5.74
C GLY A 276 -0.34 16.20 4.94
N GLN A 277 -1.10 15.23 5.47
CA GLN A 277 -2.32 14.72 4.82
C GLN A 277 -3.46 14.69 5.83
N LEU A 278 -4.49 15.52 5.61
CA LEU A 278 -5.71 15.54 6.41
C LEU A 278 -6.58 14.31 6.08
N SER A 279 -6.18 13.14 6.57
CA SER A 279 -6.88 11.87 6.42
C SER A 279 -6.47 10.88 7.49
N GLU A 280 -7.39 10.57 8.39
CA GLU A 280 -7.17 9.59 9.45
C GLU A 280 -6.89 8.21 8.85
N HIS A 281 -7.66 7.79 7.84
CA HIS A 281 -7.47 6.50 7.15
C HIS A 281 -6.04 6.31 6.64
N GLN A 282 -5.42 7.38 6.13
CA GLN A 282 -4.05 7.32 5.63
C GLN A 282 -3.04 7.24 6.75
N ALA A 283 -3.22 8.05 7.80
CA ALA A 283 -2.35 8.02 8.97
C ALA A 283 -2.39 6.64 9.67
N GLU A 284 -3.57 6.07 9.85
CA GLU A 284 -3.76 4.73 10.41
C GLU A 284 -3.20 3.65 9.47
N GLY A 285 -3.58 3.66 8.18
CA GLY A 285 -3.08 2.66 7.23
C GLY A 285 -1.56 2.68 7.07
N PHE A 286 -0.93 3.86 7.14
CA PHE A 286 0.54 3.96 7.18
C PHE A 286 1.10 3.38 8.49
N LEU A 287 0.51 3.69 9.64
CA LEU A 287 0.93 3.15 10.93
C LEU A 287 0.80 1.63 10.96
N GLU A 288 -0.35 1.07 10.55
CA GLU A 288 -0.59 -0.37 10.49
C GLU A 288 0.45 -1.05 9.60
N GLY A 289 0.67 -0.56 8.37
CA GLY A 289 1.67 -1.12 7.47
C GLY A 289 3.10 -1.03 8.04
N TYR A 290 3.41 0.07 8.74
CA TYR A 290 4.70 0.27 9.39
C TYR A 290 4.94 -0.69 10.57
N VAL A 291 3.90 -0.96 11.35
CA VAL A 291 3.97 -1.88 12.51
C VAL A 291 3.94 -3.34 12.08
N LEU A 292 3.10 -3.72 11.12
CA LEU A 292 3.05 -5.08 10.56
C LEU A 292 4.38 -5.49 9.91
N THR A 293 5.18 -4.51 9.49
CA THR A 293 6.53 -4.72 8.95
C THR A 293 7.65 -4.55 9.99
N GLY A 294 7.31 -4.63 11.29
CA GLY A 294 8.25 -4.83 12.39
C GLY A 294 8.77 -3.56 13.07
N ARG A 295 8.24 -2.39 12.72
CA ARG A 295 8.68 -1.10 13.25
C ARG A 295 7.64 -0.50 14.20
N HIS A 296 7.91 0.68 14.74
CA HIS A 296 7.06 1.30 15.78
C HIS A 296 6.59 2.69 15.38
N GLY A 297 5.42 3.08 15.84
CA GLY A 297 4.97 4.44 15.67
C GLY A 297 3.80 4.77 16.56
N PHE A 298 3.29 5.97 16.39
CA PHE A 298 2.06 6.39 17.03
C PHE A 298 1.30 7.37 16.14
N LEU A 299 0.00 7.49 16.43
CA LEU A 299 -0.94 8.38 15.76
C LEU A 299 -1.72 9.14 16.85
N PRO A 300 -1.49 10.46 17.04
CA PRO A 300 -2.38 11.29 17.80
C PRO A 300 -3.54 11.74 16.91
N ALA A 301 -4.76 11.68 17.43
CA ALA A 301 -5.96 12.14 16.74
C ALA A 301 -6.90 12.85 17.69
N MET A 302 -7.63 13.85 17.20
CA MET A 302 -8.73 14.48 17.93
C MET A 302 -9.77 13.43 18.30
N LYS A 303 -10.24 13.47 19.56
CA LYS A 303 -11.17 12.48 20.13
C LYS A 303 -12.41 12.22 19.26
N HIS A 304 -12.94 13.25 18.60
CA HIS A 304 -14.13 13.13 17.76
C HIS A 304 -13.82 12.56 16.37
N SER A 305 -12.59 12.75 15.88
CA SER A 305 -12.12 12.23 14.60
C SER A 305 -11.85 10.73 14.66
N CYS A 306 -11.48 10.17 15.83
CA CYS A 306 -11.27 8.72 16.00
C CYS A 306 -12.47 7.86 15.58
N GLY A 307 -13.70 8.39 15.62
CA GLY A 307 -14.89 7.66 15.15
C GLY A 307 -14.89 7.34 13.65
N SER A 308 -14.01 7.96 12.86
CA SER A 308 -13.78 7.59 11.46
C SER A 308 -12.85 6.38 11.29
N LEU A 309 -12.04 6.05 12.31
CA LEU A 309 -11.07 4.94 12.30
C LEU A 309 -11.60 3.69 12.99
N ILE A 310 -12.28 3.86 14.11
CA ILE A 310 -12.80 2.76 14.93
C ILE A 310 -14.32 2.96 15.00
N PRO A 311 -15.12 2.07 14.37
CA PRO A 311 -16.55 2.08 14.60
C PRO A 311 -16.79 1.75 16.08
N CYS A 312 -17.51 2.61 16.79
CA CYS A 312 -18.07 2.29 18.11
C CYS A 312 -19.04 1.11 18.04
#